data_AF-A0A2K5I991-F1
#
_entry.id   AF-A0A2K5I991-F1
#
_cell.length_a   1.000
_cell.length_b   1.000
_cell.length_c   1.000
_cell.angle_alpha   90.00
_cell.angle_beta   90.00
_cell.angle_gamma   90.00
#
_symmetry.space_group_name_H-M   'P 1'
#
loop_
_entity.id
_entity.type
_entity.pdbx_description
1 polymer ?
#
loop_
_entity_poly.entity_id
_entity_poly.type
_entity_poly.pdbx_seq_one_letter_code
_entity_poly.pdbx_strand_id
1 'polypeptide(L)'
;MKTENYGCCLNCLFFPGLNFYTAISNDVTYKELENLLNSKNTMLIGVTETWGILEYRKIPGSINIPLDEVGEALQMNPRDFKEKYNEVKPSKSD
;
A
#
# COMPACT_ATOMS: atom_id res chain seq x y z
N MET A 1 21.62 18.18 -14.17
CA MET A 1 20.83 16.93 -14.21
C MET A 1 19.66 17.15 -13.25
N LYS A 2 18.46 17.38 -13.78
CA LYS A 2 17.29 17.77 -12.97
C LYS A 2 16.80 16.55 -12.20
N THR A 3 16.89 16.60 -10.87
CA THR A 3 16.22 15.70 -9.96
C THR A 3 14.74 16.09 -9.91
N GLU A 4 13.91 15.34 -10.60
CA GLU A 4 12.46 15.44 -10.48
C GLU A 4 12.06 14.74 -9.17
N ASN A 5 11.89 15.54 -8.13
CA ASN A 5 11.25 15.14 -6.89
C ASN A 5 9.76 14.92 -7.18
N TYR A 6 9.30 13.68 -7.12
CA TYR A 6 7.87 13.38 -7.00
C TYR A 6 7.44 13.67 -5.57
N GLY A 7 7.40 14.95 -5.22
CA GLY A 7 6.72 15.42 -4.02
C GLY A 7 5.22 15.17 -4.20
N CYS A 8 4.67 14.26 -3.40
CA CYS A 8 3.23 14.07 -3.29
C CYS A 8 2.58 15.43 -2.96
N CYS A 9 1.53 15.77 -3.73
CA CYS A 9 0.90 17.08 -3.87
C CYS A 9 0.98 18.07 -2.69
N LEU A 10 1.48 19.26 -3.04
CA LEU A 10 1.16 20.55 -2.44
C LEU A 10 -0.36 20.72 -2.18
N ASN A 11 -0.67 21.35 -1.05
CA ASN A 11 -1.87 22.17 -0.83
C ASN A 11 -3.24 21.51 -1.07
N CYS A 12 -3.66 20.65 -0.15
CA CYS A 12 -5.10 20.40 0.05
C CYS A 12 -5.67 21.49 0.97
N LEU A 13 -6.67 22.18 0.45
CA LEU A 13 -7.40 23.28 1.08
C LEU A 13 -7.90 22.91 2.49
N PHE A 14 -7.77 23.86 3.41
CA PHE A 14 -8.30 23.83 4.77
C PHE A 14 -9.79 23.45 4.78
N PHE A 15 -10.11 22.20 5.08
CA PHE A 15 -11.42 21.78 5.56
C PHE A 15 -11.32 21.56 7.07
N PRO A 16 -12.10 22.28 7.91
CA PRO A 16 -12.09 22.09 9.35
C PRO A 16 -12.79 20.76 9.66
N GLY A 17 -12.02 19.69 9.87
CA GLY A 17 -12.58 18.40 10.27
C GLY A 17 -11.73 17.16 10.02
N LEU A 18 -10.66 17.23 9.21
CA LEU A 18 -9.75 16.09 9.05
C LEU A 18 -8.55 16.22 10.00
N ASN A 19 -8.48 15.31 10.98
CA ASN A 19 -7.23 14.99 11.65
C ASN A 19 -6.31 14.30 10.64
N PHE A 20 -5.45 15.08 9.99
CA PHE A 20 -4.36 14.50 9.21
C PHE A 20 -3.34 13.91 10.17
N TYR A 21 -3.42 12.60 10.38
CA TYR A 21 -2.32 11.84 10.96
C TYR A 21 -1.13 11.97 10.00
N THR A 22 -0.12 12.74 10.38
CA THR A 22 1.22 12.60 9.79
C THR A 22 1.74 11.24 10.24
N ALA A 23 1.48 10.20 9.45
CA ALA A 23 2.09 8.91 9.67
C ALA A 23 3.60 9.09 9.55
N ILE A 24 4.33 8.70 10.59
CA ILE A 24 5.79 8.57 10.51
C ILE A 24 6.05 7.53 9.42
N SER A 25 6.61 7.93 8.27
CA SER A 25 7.06 6.93 7.29
C SER A 25 8.38 6.37 7.80
N ASN A 26 8.37 5.07 8.11
CA ASN A 26 9.59 4.31 8.29
C ASN A 26 9.96 3.75 6.92
N ASP A 27 10.91 4.40 6.26
CA ASP A 27 11.40 3.91 4.99
C ASP A 27 12.16 2.60 5.21
N VAL A 28 11.95 1.62 4.32
CA VAL A 28 12.58 0.30 4.39
C VAL A 28 13.55 0.16 3.21
N THR A 29 14.77 -0.30 3.47
CA THR A 29 15.73 -0.56 2.40
C THR A 29 15.38 -1.83 1.61
N TYR A 30 15.90 -1.97 0.38
CA TYR A 30 15.68 -3.18 -0.43
C TYR A 30 16.07 -4.47 0.31
N LYS A 31 17.19 -4.47 1.03
CA LYS A 31 17.69 -5.65 1.75
C LYS A 31 16.80 -6.01 2.93
N GLU A 32 16.28 -5.03 3.64
CA GLU A 32 15.31 -5.26 4.72
C GLU A 32 13.99 -5.78 4.15
N LEU A 33 13.52 -5.22 3.03
CA LEU A 33 12.33 -5.71 2.34
C LEU A 33 12.48 -7.18 1.90
N GLU A 34 13.63 -7.53 1.33
CA GLU A 34 13.95 -8.92 0.95
C GLU A 34 13.92 -9.86 2.17
N ASN A 35 14.51 -9.45 3.29
CA ASN A 35 14.47 -10.21 4.54
C ASN A 35 13.04 -10.37 5.09
N LEU A 36 12.23 -9.31 5.04
CA LEU A 36 10.83 -9.34 5.48
C LEU A 36 10.00 -10.29 4.63
N LEU A 37 10.15 -10.25 3.30
CA LEU A 37 9.48 -11.17 2.38
C LEU A 37 9.88 -12.63 2.65
N ASN A 38 11.16 -12.87 2.91
CA ASN A 38 11.66 -14.21 3.24
C ASN A 38 11.17 -14.72 4.60
N SER A 39 10.87 -13.82 5.55
CA SER A 39 10.36 -14.18 6.88
C SER A 39 8.92 -14.69 6.88
N LYS A 40 8.15 -14.43 5.81
CA LYS A 40 6.71 -14.77 5.64
C LYS A 40 5.78 -14.25 6.75
N ASN A 41 6.24 -13.34 7.59
CA ASN A 41 5.46 -12.76 8.69
C ASN A 41 4.92 -11.36 8.37
N THR A 42 5.17 -10.84 7.17
CA THR A 42 4.81 -9.48 6.78
C THR A 42 4.03 -9.49 5.47
N MET A 43 2.94 -8.74 5.42
CA MET A 43 2.17 -8.54 4.21
C MET A 43 2.72 -7.34 3.43
N LEU A 44 3.21 -7.57 2.22
CA LEU A 44 3.56 -6.48 1.30
C LEU A 44 2.34 -6.12 0.44
N ILE A 45 1.92 -4.86 0.51
CA ILE A 45 0.84 -4.30 -0.33
C ILE A 45 1.46 -3.41 -1.39
N GLY A 46 1.52 -3.91 -2.62
CA GLY A 46 1.85 -3.12 -3.80
C GLY A 46 0.65 -2.26 -4.18
N VAL A 47 0.88 -0.96 -4.36
CA VAL A 47 -0.13 -0.02 -4.84
C VAL A 47 0.22 0.39 -6.26
N THR A 48 -0.51 -0.13 -7.24
CA THR A 48 -0.26 0.08 -8.68
C THR A 48 -1.49 0.68 -9.32
N GLU A 49 -1.30 1.51 -10.35
CA GLU A 49 -2.42 2.00 -11.16
C GLU A 49 -3.12 0.85 -11.89
N THR A 50 -4.44 0.92 -12.03
CA THR A 50 -5.32 -0.19 -12.48
C THR A 50 -4.91 -0.81 -13.83
N TRP A 51 -4.23 -0.06 -14.70
CA TRP A 51 -3.70 -0.53 -16.00
C TRP A 51 -2.32 -1.20 -15.92
N GLY A 52 -1.62 -1.05 -14.80
CA GLY A 52 -0.27 -1.57 -14.55
C GLY A 52 -0.23 -3.00 -13.99
N ILE A 53 -1.37 -3.65 -13.83
CA ILE A 53 -1.51 -5.03 -13.32
C ILE A 53 -1.13 -6.03 -14.41
N LEU A 54 0.12 -5.98 -14.86
CA LEU A 54 0.74 -7.07 -15.60
C LEU A 54 1.31 -8.05 -14.57
N GLU A 55 1.08 -9.35 -14.76
CA GLU A 55 1.60 -10.44 -13.91
C GLU A 55 3.10 -10.27 -13.58
N TYR A 56 3.87 -9.71 -14.52
CA TYR A 56 5.31 -9.44 -14.41
C TYR A 56 5.71 -8.30 -13.45
N ARG A 57 4.78 -7.47 -12.98
CA ARG A 57 5.05 -6.39 -12.02
C ARG A 57 4.67 -6.75 -10.58
N LYS A 58 4.13 -7.95 -10.36
CA LYS A 58 3.77 -8.43 -9.03
C LYS A 58 4.99 -9.01 -8.32
N ILE A 59 5.29 -8.51 -7.12
CA ILE A 59 6.34 -9.06 -6.27
C ILE A 59 5.83 -10.40 -5.71
N PRO A 60 6.58 -11.50 -5.81
CA PRO A 60 6.20 -12.77 -5.20
C PRO A 60 5.96 -12.61 -3.69
N GLY A 61 4.84 -13.12 -3.20
CA GLY A 61 4.45 -12.97 -1.78
C GLY A 61 3.79 -11.62 -1.45
N SER A 62 3.56 -10.75 -2.44
CA SER A 62 2.81 -9.50 -2.25
C SER A 62 1.37 -9.60 -2.77
N ILE A 63 0.50 -8.77 -2.20
CA ILE A 63 -0.78 -8.41 -2.82
C ILE A 63 -0.64 -7.14 -3.63
N ASN A 64 -1.48 -6.99 -4.64
CA ASN A 64 -1.59 -5.75 -5.39
C ASN A 64 -3.00 -5.19 -5.18
N ILE A 65 -3.08 -3.99 -4.63
CA ILE A 65 -4.34 -3.25 -4.48
C ILE A 65 -4.23 -2.01 -5.37
N PRO A 66 -5.15 -1.82 -6.33
CA PRO A 66 -5.16 -0.62 -7.15
C PRO A 66 -5.21 0.66 -6.30
N LEU A 67 -4.47 1.71 -6.67
CA LEU A 67 -4.37 2.96 -5.89
C LEU A 67 -5.74 3.58 -5.59
N ASP A 68 -6.62 3.55 -6.58
CA ASP A 68 -8.02 3.99 -6.52
C ASP A 68 -8.87 3.17 -5.53
N GLU A 69 -8.49 1.92 -5.26
CA GLU A 69 -9.23 1.02 -4.37
C GLU A 69 -8.68 0.95 -2.95
N VAL A 70 -7.48 1.49 -2.67
CA VAL A 70 -6.81 1.32 -1.35
C VAL A 70 -7.70 1.76 -0.19
N GLY A 71 -8.37 2.91 -0.33
CA GLY A 71 -9.25 3.45 0.71
C GLY A 71 -10.41 2.50 1.04
N GLU A 72 -11.04 1.95 0.00
CA GLU A 72 -12.16 1.01 0.15
C GLU A 72 -11.66 -0.34 0.66
N ALA A 73 -10.57 -0.88 0.10
CA ALA A 73 -9.99 -2.17 0.45
C ALA A 73 -9.65 -2.25 1.96
N LEU A 74 -9.07 -1.19 2.52
CA LEU A 74 -8.75 -1.15 3.95
C LEU A 74 -10.00 -1.03 4.85
N GLN A 75 -11.15 -0.65 4.30
CA GLN A 75 -12.42 -0.56 5.02
C GLN A 75 -13.33 -1.78 4.80
N MET A 76 -13.11 -2.60 3.77
CA MET A 76 -13.88 -3.83 3.50
C MET A 76 -13.90 -4.77 4.69
N ASN A 77 -14.98 -5.56 4.84
CA ASN A 77 -14.95 -6.63 5.84
C ASN A 77 -13.93 -7.73 5.41
N PRO A 78 -13.39 -8.53 6.35
CA PRO A 78 -12.35 -9.51 6.04
C PRO A 78 -12.76 -10.57 5.01
N ARG A 79 -14.06 -10.89 4.93
CA ARG A 79 -14.58 -11.88 3.97
C ARG A 79 -14.48 -11.34 2.55
N ASP A 80 -15.00 -10.13 2.32
CA ASP A 80 -15.01 -9.51 1.00
C ASP A 80 -13.58 -9.19 0.53
N PHE A 81 -12.71 -8.77 1.45
CA PHE A 81 -11.29 -8.55 1.14
C PHE A 81 -10.62 -9.84 0.65
N LYS A 82 -10.88 -10.97 1.34
CA LYS A 82 -10.33 -12.27 0.96
C LYS A 82 -10.90 -12.77 -0.37
N GLU A 83 -12.18 -12.56 -0.62
CA GLU A 83 -12.80 -12.92 -1.90
C GLU A 83 -12.21 -12.08 -3.06
N LYS A 84 -11.94 -10.79 -2.85
CA LYS A 84 -11.44 -9.87 -3.89
C LYS A 84 -9.93 -9.99 -4.14
N TYR A 85 -9.12 -10.03 -3.09
CA TYR A 85 -7.65 -10.00 -3.19
C TYR A 85 -6.99 -11.36 -2.95
N ASN A 86 -7.79 -12.40 -2.67
CA ASN A 86 -7.34 -13.76 -2.38
C ASN A 86 -6.35 -13.85 -1.20
N GLU A 87 -6.45 -12.92 -0.25
CA GLU A 87 -5.59 -12.87 0.93
C GLU A 87 -6.34 -12.46 2.20
N VAL A 88 -5.76 -12.75 3.36
CA VAL A 88 -6.35 -12.34 4.65
C VAL A 88 -6.18 -10.83 4.82
N LYS A 89 -7.27 -10.14 5.20
CA LYS A 89 -7.21 -8.71 5.50
C LYS A 89 -6.27 -8.47 6.69
N PRO A 90 -5.30 -7.54 6.60
CA PRO A 90 -4.44 -7.20 7.71
C PRO A 90 -5.23 -6.57 8.86
N SER A 91 -4.81 -6.87 10.09
CA SER A 91 -5.36 -6.31 11.32
C SER A 91 -4.83 -4.89 11.56
N LYS A 92 -5.46 -4.13 12.46
CA LYS A 92 -4.96 -2.80 12.85
C LYS A 92 -3.69 -2.84 13.71
N SER A 93 -3.37 -4.02 14.24
CA SER A 93 -2.24 -4.26 15.14
C SER A 93 -1.08 -4.99 14.46
N ASP A 94 -1.24 -5.34 13.18
CA ASP A 94 -0.16 -5.83 12.31
C ASP A 94 0.71 -4.64 11.86
#